data_AF-A0AAE3LRD1-F1
#
_entry.id   AF-A0AAE3LRD1-F1
#
_cell.length_a   1.000
_cell.length_b   1.000
_cell.length_c   1.000
_cell.angle_alpha   90.00
_cell.angle_beta   90.00
_cell.angle_gamma   90.00
#
_symmetry.space_group_name_H-M   'P 1'
#
loop_
_entity.id
_entity.type
_entity.pdbx_description
1 polymer ?
#
loop_
_entity_poly.entity_id
_entity_poly.type
_entity_poly.pdbx_seq_one_letter_code
_entity_poly.pdbx_strand_id
1 'polypeptide(L)'
;MSFTSTIMAIVLFLVFLSIIVASTLRKRKSGTNNKLSFIGIVIFALQILVFALFFMDKLANLNEVSIDILWWATVLCGLIYGMMEIKNYVIIATLTILLSILLAMLKLLMVFITSM
;
A
#
# COMPACT_ATOMS: atom_id res chain seq x y z
N MET A 1 19.77 8.34 -1.10
CA MET A 1 19.52 7.57 0.14
C MET A 1 20.47 6.37 0.20
N SER A 2 20.96 5.98 1.38
CA SER A 2 21.91 4.85 1.51
C SER A 2 21.29 3.53 1.04
N PHE A 3 22.07 2.69 0.35
CA PHE A 3 21.70 1.34 -0.12
C PHE A 3 21.08 0.47 0.98
N THR A 4 21.46 0.70 2.23
CA THR A 4 20.87 0.06 3.41
C THR A 4 19.42 0.45 3.68
N SER A 5 19.01 1.70 3.38
CA SER A 5 17.63 2.17 3.56
C SER A 5 16.67 1.47 2.60
N THR A 6 17.08 1.26 1.35
CA THR A 6 16.28 0.55 0.35
C THR A 6 16.17 -0.94 0.66
N ILE A 7 17.27 -1.58 1.09
CA ILE A 7 17.23 -2.98 1.56
C ILE A 7 16.29 -3.11 2.76
N MET A 8 16.34 -2.19 3.72
CA MET A 8 15.49 -2.26 4.91
C MET A 8 14.00 -2.10 4.57
N ALA A 9 13.66 -1.24 3.61
CA ALA A 9 12.29 -1.11 3.09
C ALA A 9 11.82 -2.39 2.39
N ILE A 10 12.68 -3.04 1.61
CA ILE A 10 12.38 -4.30 0.92
C ILE A 10 12.21 -5.46 1.92
N VAL A 11 13.02 -5.51 2.97
CA VAL A 11 12.91 -6.52 4.03
C VAL A 11 11.61 -6.32 4.82
N LEU A 12 11.27 -5.08 5.19
CA LEU A 12 9.98 -4.76 5.79
C LEU A 12 8.82 -5.15 4.88
N PHE A 13 8.93 -4.92 3.57
CA PHE A 13 7.96 -5.34 2.57
C PHE A 13 7.75 -6.86 2.53
N LEU A 14 8.84 -7.64 2.51
CA LEU A 14 8.78 -9.11 2.51
C LEU A 14 8.19 -9.66 3.81
N VAL A 15 8.57 -9.09 4.95
CA VAL A 15 8.00 -9.47 6.25
C VAL A 15 6.51 -9.15 6.28
N PHE A 16 6.09 -7.98 5.79
CA PHE A 16 4.67 -7.61 5.74
C PHE A 16 3.86 -8.53 4.82
N LEU A 17 4.37 -8.82 3.62
CA LEU A 17 3.78 -9.80 2.71
C LEU A 17 3.68 -11.18 3.35
N SER A 18 4.73 -11.64 4.05
CA SER A 18 4.72 -12.94 4.73
C SER A 18 3.67 -13.02 5.84
N ILE A 19 3.45 -11.93 6.58
CA ILE A 19 2.42 -11.85 7.63
C ILE A 19 1.02 -11.94 7.01
N ILE A 20 0.80 -11.26 5.88
CA ILE A 20 -0.46 -11.35 5.14
C ILE A 20 -0.68 -12.77 4.61
N VAL A 21 0.32 -13.36 3.95
CA VAL A 21 0.25 -14.73 3.42
C VAL A 21 0.04 -15.76 4.54
N ALA A 22 0.71 -15.61 5.68
CA ALA A 22 0.52 -16.46 6.84
C ALA A 22 -0.88 -16.32 7.46
N SER A 23 -1.39 -15.09 7.59
CA SER A 23 -2.74 -14.83 8.12
C SER A 23 -3.85 -15.39 7.20
N THR A 24 -3.61 -15.37 5.89
CA THR A 24 -4.55 -15.88 4.87
C THR A 24 -4.54 -17.40 4.78
N LEU A 25 -3.37 -18.04 4.85
CA LEU A 25 -3.24 -19.50 4.94
C LEU A 25 -3.91 -20.07 6.19
N ARG A 26 -3.79 -19.37 7.34
CA ARG A 26 -4.40 -19.80 8.59
C ARG A 26 -5.94 -19.76 8.55
N LYS A 27 -6.53 -18.76 7.88
CA LYS A 27 -7.99 -18.67 7.70
C LYS A 27 -8.53 -19.70 6.71
N ARG A 28 -7.77 -20.03 5.64
CA ARG A 28 -8.17 -21.04 4.64
C ARG A 28 -8.34 -22.45 5.23
N LYS A 29 -7.63 -22.75 6.33
CA LYS A 29 -7.73 -24.02 7.06
C LYS A 29 -8.99 -24.15 7.94
N SER A 30 -9.67 -23.03 8.21
CA SER A 30 -10.85 -22.95 9.09
C SER A 30 -12.14 -22.73 8.30
N GLY A 31 -12.47 -23.66 7.41
CA GLY A 31 -13.85 -24.04 6.99
C GLY A 31 -14.83 -22.98 6.48
N THR A 32 -14.45 -21.71 6.33
CA THR A 32 -15.33 -20.66 5.83
C THR A 32 -14.83 -20.21 4.47
N ASN A 33 -15.72 -20.33 3.49
CA ASN A 33 -15.50 -20.08 2.06
C ASN A 33 -15.35 -18.57 1.78
N ASN A 34 -14.55 -17.87 2.60
CA ASN A 34 -14.28 -16.46 2.47
C ASN A 34 -13.24 -16.31 1.36
N LYS A 35 -13.76 -16.26 0.12
CA LYS A 35 -13.00 -16.04 -1.10
C LYS A 35 -12.37 -14.66 -0.99
N LEU A 36 -11.16 -14.62 -0.43
CA LEU A 36 -10.39 -13.40 -0.22
C LEU A 36 -10.44 -12.61 -1.52
N SER A 37 -10.95 -11.39 -1.46
CA SER A 37 -11.12 -10.59 -2.66
C SER A 37 -9.72 -10.29 -3.19
N PHE A 38 -9.35 -10.98 -4.27
CA PHE A 38 -8.04 -10.89 -4.91
C PHE A 38 -7.70 -9.42 -5.22
N ILE A 39 -8.75 -8.63 -5.47
CA ILE A 39 -8.73 -7.19 -5.66
C ILE A 39 -8.10 -6.47 -4.46
N GLY A 40 -8.42 -6.84 -3.23
CA GLY A 40 -7.84 -6.22 -2.04
C GLY A 40 -6.37 -6.49 -1.84
N ILE A 41 -5.92 -7.71 -2.16
CA ILE A 41 -4.49 -8.03 -2.15
C ILE A 41 -3.77 -7.20 -3.21
N VAL A 42 -4.33 -7.11 -4.42
CA VAL A 42 -3.73 -6.34 -5.53
C VAL A 42 -3.64 -4.86 -5.18
N ILE A 43 -4.72 -4.26 -4.66
CA ILE A 43 -4.73 -2.86 -4.26
C ILE A 43 -3.72 -2.61 -3.13
N PHE A 44 -3.69 -3.47 -2.12
CA PHE A 44 -2.74 -3.35 -1.03
C PHE A 44 -1.28 -3.48 -1.51
N ALA A 45 -1.00 -4.44 -2.40
CA ALA A 45 0.31 -4.60 -3.00
C ALA A 45 0.70 -3.37 -3.85
N LEU A 46 -0.25 -2.79 -4.60
CA LEU A 46 -0.04 -1.57 -5.37
C LEU A 46 0.31 -0.38 -4.47
N GLN A 47 -0.41 -0.21 -3.35
CA GLN A 47 -0.11 0.85 -2.37
C GLN A 47 1.30 0.76 -1.83
N ILE A 48 1.74 -0.46 -1.48
CA ILE A 48 3.11 -0.64 -1.01
C ILE A 48 4.12 -0.43 -2.14
N LEU A 49 3.81 -0.85 -3.36
CA LEU A 49 4.70 -0.64 -4.51
C LEU A 49 4.92 0.85 -4.76
N VAL A 50 3.85 1.66 -4.74
CA VAL A 50 3.95 3.13 -4.84
C VAL A 50 4.76 3.71 -3.69
N PHE A 51 4.55 3.21 -2.47
CA PHE A 51 5.34 3.61 -1.30
C PHE A 51 6.83 3.27 -1.47
N ALA A 52 7.18 2.09 -1.95
CA ALA A 52 8.57 1.70 -2.16
C ALA A 52 9.23 2.53 -3.27
N LEU A 53 8.53 2.74 -4.39
CA LEU A 53 9.01 3.55 -5.51
C LEU A 53 9.31 5.00 -5.09
N PHE A 54 8.56 5.54 -4.12
CA PHE A 54 8.82 6.84 -3.50
C PHE A 54 10.20 6.92 -2.86
N PHE A 55 10.53 5.98 -1.98
CA PHE A 55 11.83 5.98 -1.28
C PHE A 55 13.00 5.57 -2.17
N MET A 56 12.74 4.90 -3.30
CA MET A 56 13.79 4.54 -4.25
C MET A 56 14.22 5.70 -5.17
N ASP A 57 13.58 6.87 -5.06
CA ASP A 57 13.84 8.04 -5.93
C ASP A 57 13.68 7.73 -7.44
N LYS A 58 13.09 6.57 -7.76
CA LYS A 58 12.85 6.11 -9.13
C LYS A 58 11.73 6.89 -9.81
N LEU A 59 10.90 7.54 -9.00
CA LEU A 59 9.84 8.43 -9.48
C LEU A 59 10.39 9.79 -9.94
N ALA A 60 11.57 10.22 -9.49
CA ALA A 60 12.11 11.53 -9.91
C ALA A 60 12.46 11.63 -11.41
N ASN A 61 12.68 10.50 -12.09
CA ASN A 61 13.00 10.46 -13.52
C ASN A 61 11.77 10.27 -14.43
N LEU A 62 10.58 10.16 -13.86
CA LEU A 62 9.34 9.98 -14.61
C LEU A 62 8.54 11.29 -14.63
N ASN A 63 7.61 11.39 -15.58
CA ASN A 63 6.76 12.57 -15.70
C ASN A 63 5.96 12.81 -14.41
N GLU A 64 6.14 14.00 -13.80
CA GLU A 64 5.57 14.35 -12.49
C GLU A 64 4.04 14.18 -12.45
N VAL A 65 3.36 14.62 -13.50
CA VAL A 65 1.89 14.53 -13.62
C VAL A 65 1.42 13.08 -13.61
N SER A 66 2.13 12.19 -14.31
CA SER A 66 1.79 10.77 -14.37
C SER A 66 1.94 10.09 -13.01
N ILE A 67 2.95 10.51 -12.25
CA ILE A 67 3.20 9.99 -10.89
C ILE A 67 2.15 10.50 -9.92
N ASP A 68 1.79 11.77 -10.00
CA ASP A 68 0.74 12.34 -9.15
C ASP A 68 -0.60 11.65 -9.38
N ILE A 69 -0.97 11.41 -10.64
CA ILE A 69 -2.16 10.65 -10.98
C ILE A 69 -2.07 9.23 -10.41
N LEU A 70 -0.96 8.53 -10.62
CA LEU A 70 -0.77 7.17 -10.10
C LEU A 70 -0.85 7.13 -8.57
N TRP A 71 -0.26 8.11 -7.89
CA TRP A 71 -0.24 8.23 -6.44
C TRP A 71 -1.65 8.39 -5.89
N TRP A 72 -2.37 9.41 -6.36
CA TRP A 72 -3.70 9.71 -5.88
C TRP A 72 -4.71 8.65 -6.28
N ALA A 73 -4.59 8.04 -7.47
CA ALA A 73 -5.39 6.89 -7.86
C ALA A 73 -5.18 5.71 -6.89
N THR A 74 -3.92 5.44 -6.51
CA THR A 74 -3.58 4.34 -5.59
C THR A 74 -4.09 4.60 -4.17
N VAL A 75 -4.01 5.85 -3.69
CA VAL A 75 -4.59 6.28 -2.41
C VAL A 75 -6.12 6.11 -2.44
N LEU A 76 -6.80 6.67 -3.45
CA LEU A 76 -8.26 6.62 -3.55
C LEU A 76 -8.77 5.19 -3.70
N CYS A 77 -8.14 4.36 -4.55
CA CYS A 77 -8.53 2.97 -4.72
C CYS A 77 -8.43 2.17 -3.41
N GLY A 78 -7.36 2.33 -2.63
CA GLY A 78 -7.24 1.63 -1.35
C GLY A 78 -8.18 2.14 -0.28
N LEU A 79 -8.50 3.44 -0.28
CA LEU A 79 -9.44 4.01 0.67
C LEU A 79 -10.87 3.54 0.36
N ILE A 80 -11.30 3.62 -0.90
CA ILE A 80 -12.62 3.15 -1.36
C ILE A 80 -12.76 1.65 -1.10
N TYR A 81 -11.79 0.86 -1.53
CA TYR A 81 -11.83 -0.59 -1.36
C TYR A 81 -11.84 -0.98 0.12
N GLY A 82 -10.99 -0.35 0.94
CA GLY A 82 -10.94 -0.57 2.37
C GLY A 82 -12.28 -0.27 3.04
N MET A 83 -12.96 0.82 2.66
CA MET A 83 -14.29 1.14 3.17
C MET A 83 -15.36 0.13 2.72
N MET A 84 -15.33 -0.31 1.46
CA MET A 84 -16.31 -1.26 0.91
C MET A 84 -16.20 -2.64 1.57
N GLU A 85 -14.99 -3.11 1.83
CA GLU A 85 -14.75 -4.48 2.32
C GLU A 85 -14.49 -4.57 3.83
N ILE A 86 -14.64 -3.47 4.58
CA ILE A 86 -14.43 -3.45 6.04
C ILE A 86 -15.29 -4.48 6.78
N LYS A 87 -16.50 -4.78 6.29
CA LYS A 87 -17.41 -5.75 6.90
C LYS A 87 -16.94 -7.20 6.74
N ASN A 88 -16.30 -7.55 5.62
CA ASN A 88 -15.90 -8.93 5.30
C ASN A 88 -14.44 -9.21 5.67
N TYR A 89 -13.58 -8.19 5.57
CA TYR A 89 -12.13 -8.33 5.70
C TYR A 89 -11.53 -7.22 6.54
N VAL A 90 -12.04 -7.03 7.77
CA VAL A 90 -11.65 -5.97 8.72
C VAL A 90 -10.13 -5.74 8.75
N ILE A 91 -9.31 -6.78 8.92
CA ILE A 91 -7.84 -6.62 9.06
C ILE A 91 -7.22 -6.01 7.79
N ILE A 92 -7.53 -6.56 6.60
CA ILE A 92 -6.96 -6.08 5.33
C ILE A 92 -7.51 -4.70 4.98
N ALA A 93 -8.81 -4.49 5.20
CA ALA A 93 -9.48 -3.23 5.01
C ALA A 93 -8.90 -2.11 5.89
N THR A 94 -8.72 -2.36 7.19
CA THR A 94 -8.12 -1.39 8.11
C THR A 94 -6.68 -1.07 7.70
N LEU A 95 -5.89 -2.07 7.30
CA LEU A 95 -4.52 -1.85 6.82
C LEU A 95 -4.47 -1.04 5.52
N THR A 96 -5.36 -1.32 4.54
CA THR A 96 -5.45 -0.53 3.30
C THR A 96 -5.87 0.91 3.58
N ILE A 97 -6.86 1.14 4.45
CA ILE A 97 -7.27 2.50 4.83
C ILE A 97 -6.13 3.25 5.53
N LEU A 98 -5.49 2.62 6.52
CA LEU A 98 -4.36 3.22 7.24
C LEU A 98 -3.22 3.59 6.28
N LEU A 99 -2.87 2.67 5.37
CA LEU A 99 -1.82 2.88 4.40
C LEU A 99 -2.19 4.00 3.40
N SER A 100 -3.45 4.08 2.97
CA SER A 100 -3.96 5.17 2.12
C SER A 100 -3.79 6.54 2.79
N ILE A 101 -4.17 6.65 4.06
CA ILE A 101 -4.06 7.89 4.84
C ILE A 101 -2.59 8.28 5.00
N LEU A 102 -1.72 7.31 5.31
CA LEU A 102 -0.29 7.54 5.45
C LEU A 102 0.32 8.05 4.13
N LEU A 103 0.03 7.40 3.00
CA LEU A 103 0.47 7.83 1.66
C LEU A 103 -0.03 9.23 1.30
N ALA A 104 -1.27 9.57 1.66
CA ALA A 104 -1.84 10.89 1.42
C ALA A 104 -1.11 11.98 2.22
N MET A 105 -0.88 11.73 3.52
CA MET A 105 -0.11 12.65 4.38
C MET A 105 1.31 12.85 3.85
N LEU A 106 1.97 11.77 3.43
CA LEU A 106 3.35 11.82 2.95
C LEU A 106 3.48 12.66 1.67
N LYS A 107 2.51 12.54 0.74
CA LYS A 107 2.49 13.37 -0.47
C LYS A 107 2.15 14.82 -0.18
N LEU A 108 1.19 15.09 0.71
CA LEU A 108 0.86 16.46 1.14
C LEU A 108 2.06 17.13 1.81
N LEU A 109 2.78 16.41 2.66
CA LEU A 109 4.00 16.90 3.29
C LEU A 109 5.07 17.25 2.23
N MET A 110 5.25 16.40 1.23
CA MET A 110 6.19 16.65 0.14
C MET A 110 5.82 17.92 -0.63
N VAL A 111 4.54 18.05 -1.03
CA VAL A 111 4.03 19.25 -1.73
C VAL A 111 4.28 20.51 -0.89
N PHE A 112 4.04 20.44 0.42
CA PHE A 112 4.26 21.56 1.33
C PHE A 112 5.73 21.97 1.40
N ILE A 113 6.65 21.00 1.49
CA ILE A 113 8.10 21.26 1.51
C ILE A 113 8.59 21.82 0.16
N THR A 114 8.08 21.33 -0.97
CA THR A 114 8.46 21.82 -2.30
C THR A 114 7.84 23.16 -2.68
N SER A 115 6.79 23.59 -1.98
CA SER A 115 6.10 24.87 -2.22
C SER A 115 6.68 26.03 -1.40
N MET A 116 7.57 25.76 -0.44
CA MET A 116 8.35 26.76 0.29
C MET A 116 9.66 27.05 -0.43
#